data_AF-A0A2T1DWC5-F1
#
_entry.id   AF-A0A2T1DWC5-F1
#
_cell.length_a   1.000
_cell.length_b   1.000
_cell.length_c   1.000
_cell.angle_alpha   90.00
_cell.angle_beta   90.00
_cell.angle_gamma   90.00
#
_symmetry.space_group_name_H-M   'P 1'
#
loop_
_entity.id
_entity.type
_entity.pdbx_description
1 polymer ?
#
loop_
_entity_poly.entity_id
_entity_poly.type
_entity_poly.pdbx_seq_one_letter_code
_entity_poly.pdbx_strand_id
1 'polypeptide(L)'
;MPEEQPIIVDLGMSDHDYLQQLACGCNPVKAYRDQLYQTVLINYGMTAVGATSVAPLIDKLDCSIEEKLVVNQSLNYLWQQLTGQRETHIG
;
A
#
# COMPACT_ATOMS: atom_id res chain seq x y z
N MET A 1 -27.62 -4.09 -1.43
CA MET A 1 -26.18 -3.94 -1.74
C MET A 1 -25.69 -2.75 -0.94
N PRO A 2 -24.63 -2.84 -0.13
CA PRO A 2 -24.06 -1.63 0.45
C PRO A 2 -23.56 -0.77 -0.70
N GLU A 3 -24.07 0.46 -0.81
CA GLU A 3 -23.56 1.43 -1.77
C GLU A 3 -22.13 1.76 -1.38
N GLU A 4 -21.16 1.36 -2.19
CA GLU A 4 -19.78 1.80 -2.03
C GLU A 4 -19.76 3.32 -2.18
N GLN A 5 -19.62 4.02 -1.05
CA GLN A 5 -19.47 5.47 -1.07
C GLN A 5 -18.14 5.82 -1.76
N PRO A 6 -18.12 6.80 -2.67
CA PRO A 6 -16.89 7.22 -3.30
C PRO A 6 -15.93 7.78 -2.24
N ILE A 7 -14.73 7.22 -2.18
CA ILE A 7 -13.67 7.73 -1.31
C ILE A 7 -13.15 9.02 -1.95
N ILE A 8 -13.43 10.15 -1.31
CA ILE A 8 -12.84 11.45 -1.67
C ILE A 8 -11.45 11.50 -1.01
N VAL A 9 -10.42 11.70 -1.84
CA VAL A 9 -9.03 11.80 -1.39
C VAL A 9 -8.58 13.25 -1.53
N ASP A 10 -8.21 13.89 -0.42
CA ASP A 10 -7.52 15.18 -0.44
C ASP A 10 -6.02 14.94 -0.70
N LEU A 11 -5.56 15.38 -1.87
CA LEU A 11 -4.16 15.25 -2.29
C LEU A 11 -3.30 16.45 -1.85
N GLY A 12 -3.89 17.48 -1.24
CA GLY A 12 -3.19 18.70 -0.86
C GLY A 12 -2.58 19.45 -2.04
N MET A 13 -3.18 19.32 -3.23
CA MET A 13 -2.70 19.91 -4.49
C MET A 13 -3.82 20.61 -5.24
N SER A 14 -3.48 21.58 -6.09
CA SER A 14 -4.47 22.22 -6.95
C SER A 14 -4.88 21.33 -8.13
N ASP A 15 -6.08 21.54 -8.66
CA ASP A 15 -6.55 20.84 -9.87
C ASP A 15 -5.59 21.03 -11.06
N HIS A 16 -4.98 22.22 -11.17
CA HIS A 16 -4.01 22.51 -12.22
C HIS A 16 -2.77 21.62 -12.10
N ASP A 17 -2.19 21.52 -10.90
CA ASP A 17 -1.01 20.69 -10.64
C ASP A 17 -1.33 19.20 -10.85
N TYR A 18 -2.53 18.78 -10.42
CA TYR A 18 -3.02 17.41 -10.63
C TYR A 18 -3.09 17.07 -12.12
N LEU A 19 -3.74 17.91 -12.92
CA LEU A 19 -3.88 17.72 -14.36
C LEU A 19 -2.53 17.78 -15.08
N GLN A 20 -1.61 18.64 -14.63
CA GLN A 20 -0.25 18.70 -15.18
C GLN A 20 0.52 17.41 -14.91
N GLN A 21 0.45 16.86 -13.70
CA GLN A 21 1.10 15.59 -13.37
C GLN A 21 0.52 14.43 -14.18
N LEU A 22 -0.81 14.37 -14.33
CA LEU A 22 -1.46 13.39 -15.21
C LEU A 22 -0.98 13.50 -16.65
N ALA A 23 -0.86 14.71 -17.18
CA ALA A 23 -0.35 14.94 -18.54
C ALA A 23 1.10 14.47 -18.71
N CYS A 24 1.90 14.50 -17.64
CA CYS A 24 3.25 13.94 -17.59
C CYS A 24 3.30 12.42 -17.37
N GLY A 25 2.15 11.74 -17.27
CA GLY A 25 2.07 10.31 -17.03
C GLY A 25 2.23 9.90 -15.56
N CYS A 26 2.28 10.85 -14.64
CA CYS A 26 2.28 10.59 -13.20
C CYS A 26 0.84 10.49 -12.70
N ASN A 27 0.52 9.49 -11.89
CA ASN A 27 -0.79 9.36 -11.24
C ASN A 27 -0.68 9.78 -9.76
N PRO A 28 -1.11 11.01 -9.38
CA PRO A 28 -0.97 11.51 -8.01
C PRO A 28 -1.77 10.70 -6.99
N VAL A 29 -2.94 10.19 -7.38
CA VAL A 29 -3.78 9.34 -6.51
C VAL A 29 -3.07 8.03 -6.20
N LYS A 30 -2.45 7.41 -7.21
CA LYS A 30 -1.66 6.19 -7.00
C LYS A 30 -0.47 6.46 -6.08
N ALA A 31 0.29 7.53 -6.34
CA ALA A 31 1.44 7.89 -5.51
C ALA A 31 1.05 8.09 -4.04
N TYR A 32 -0.07 8.78 -3.79
CA TYR A 32 -0.62 8.96 -2.44
C TYR A 32 -0.99 7.61 -1.79
N ARG A 33 -1.69 6.73 -2.51
CA ARG A 33 -2.06 5.41 -1.98
C ARG A 33 -0.83 4.54 -1.69
N ASP A 34 0.15 4.52 -2.58
CA ASP A 34 1.38 3.76 -2.39
C ASP A 34 2.11 4.24 -1.11
N GLN A 35 2.12 5.55 -0.84
CA GLN A 35 2.68 6.10 0.40
C GLN A 35 1.88 5.68 1.64
N LEU A 36 0.55 5.65 1.57
CA LEU A 36 -0.28 5.15 2.67
C LEU A 36 0.03 3.68 2.97
N TYR A 37 0.08 2.83 1.94
CA TYR A 37 0.44 1.42 2.12
C TYR A 37 1.83 1.26 2.70
N GLN A 38 2.81 2.01 2.20
CA GLN A 38 4.17 1.97 2.73
C GLN A 38 4.19 2.31 4.23
N THR A 39 3.49 3.37 4.62
CA THR A 39 3.38 3.80 6.03
C THR A 39 2.73 2.72 6.89
N VAL A 40 1.63 2.12 6.41
CA VAL A 40 0.94 1.03 7.11
C VAL A 40 1.86 -0.17 7.29
N LEU A 41 2.53 -0.62 6.23
CA LEU A 41 3.44 -1.77 6.28
C LEU A 41 4.58 -1.54 7.28
N ILE A 42 5.18 -0.34 7.28
CA ILE A 42 6.23 0.04 8.23
C ILE A 42 5.71 0.03 9.67
N ASN A 43 4.53 0.60 9.91
CA ASN A 43 3.91 0.63 11.24
C ASN A 43 3.65 -0.78 11.81
N TYR A 44 3.41 -1.75 10.93
CA TYR A 44 3.24 -3.15 11.30
C TYR A 44 4.56 -3.95 11.37
N GLY A 45 5.71 -3.31 11.17
CA GLY A 45 7.04 -3.90 11.37
C GLY A 45 7.76 -4.34 10.10
N MET A 46 7.25 -4.02 8.90
CA MET A 46 8.00 -4.22 7.66
C MET A 46 9.14 -3.21 7.56
N THR A 47 10.29 -3.62 7.00
CA THR A 47 11.39 -2.69 6.76
C THR A 47 11.00 -1.64 5.72
N ALA A 48 11.59 -0.44 5.79
CA ALA A 48 11.33 0.62 4.82
C ALA A 48 11.60 0.15 3.37
N VAL A 49 12.68 -0.61 3.15
CA VAL A 49 13.02 -1.18 1.84
C VAL A 49 11.94 -2.16 1.37
N GLY A 50 11.48 -3.07 2.24
CA GLY A 50 10.42 -4.01 1.90
C GLY A 50 9.10 -3.29 1.59
N ALA A 51 8.74 -2.30 2.40
CA ALA A 51 7.52 -1.52 2.23
C ALA A 51 7.53 -0.72 0.91
N THR A 52 8.67 -0.10 0.54
CA THR A 52 8.83 0.58 -0.76
C THR A 52 8.63 -0.36 -1.94
N SER A 53 9.11 -1.60 -1.83
CA SER A 53 8.99 -2.59 -2.91
C SER A 53 7.59 -3.18 -3.03
N VAL A 54 6.90 -3.40 -1.89
CA VAL A 54 5.61 -4.10 -1.85
C VAL A 54 4.43 -3.13 -2.05
N ALA A 55 4.48 -1.93 -1.47
CA ALA A 55 3.36 -1.00 -1.48
C ALA A 55 2.82 -0.69 -2.90
N PRO A 56 3.65 -0.45 -3.93
CA PRO A 56 3.16 -0.16 -5.28
C PRO A 56 2.43 -1.32 -5.96
N LEU A 57 2.62 -2.55 -5.46
CA LEU A 57 2.09 -3.79 -6.03
C LEU A 57 0.73 -4.19 -5.45
N ILE A 58 0.31 -3.63 -4.31
CA ILE A 58 -0.90 -4.04 -3.60
C ILE A 58 -2.17 -3.80 -4.43
N ASP A 59 -2.30 -2.59 -5.00
CA ASP A 59 -3.47 -2.18 -5.79
C ASP A 59 -3.20 -2.19 -7.31
N LYS A 60 -2.08 -2.77 -7.74
CA LYS A 60 -1.72 -2.83 -9.16
C LYS A 60 -2.60 -3.87 -9.86
N LEU A 61 -3.43 -3.40 -10.79
CA LEU A 61 -4.38 -4.22 -11.55
C LEU A 61 -3.66 -5.24 -12.45
N ASP A 62 -2.63 -4.79 -13.19
CA ASP A 62 -1.85 -5.61 -14.11
C ASP A 62 -0.59 -6.18 -13.44
N CYS A 63 -0.77 -6.99 -12.40
CA CYS A 63 0.32 -7.69 -11.72
C CYS A 63 0.69 -9.02 -12.40
N SER A 64 1.98 -9.26 -12.59
CA SER A 64 2.52 -10.57 -12.98
C SER A 64 2.30 -11.60 -11.86
N ILE A 65 2.43 -12.90 -12.18
CA ILE A 65 2.35 -13.96 -11.16
C ILE A 65 3.46 -13.78 -10.12
N GLU A 66 4.67 -13.41 -10.54
CA GLU A 66 5.80 -13.18 -9.64
C GLU A 66 5.53 -12.02 -8.68
N GLU A 67 4.97 -10.90 -9.17
CA GLU A 67 4.60 -9.76 -8.33
C GLU A 67 3.53 -10.15 -7.30
N LYS A 68 2.52 -10.93 -7.70
CA LYS A 68 1.49 -11.45 -6.78
C LYS A 68 2.08 -12.34 -5.69
N LEU A 69 3.05 -13.19 -6.05
CA LEU A 69 3.75 -14.04 -5.08
C LEU A 69 4.55 -13.20 -4.08
N VAL A 70 5.26 -12.16 -4.54
CA VAL A 70 6.00 -11.25 -3.66
C VAL A 70 5.09 -10.57 -2.65
N VAL A 71 3.95 -10.02 -3.10
CA VAL A 71 2.95 -9.40 -2.20
C VAL A 71 2.45 -10.42 -1.18
N ASN A 72 2.03 -11.60 -1.65
CA ASN A 72 1.47 -12.64 -0.78
C ASN A 72 2.48 -13.11 0.28
N GLN A 73 3.71 -13.40 -0.12
CA GLN A 73 4.78 -13.82 0.80
C GLN A 73 5.10 -12.73 1.82
N SER A 74 5.21 -11.47 1.39
CA SER A 74 5.53 -10.34 2.26
C SER A 74 4.46 -10.10 3.31
N LEU A 75 3.18 -10.14 2.90
CA LEU A 75 2.06 -9.95 3.82
C LEU A 75 1.88 -11.15 4.76
N ASN A 76 2.08 -12.38 4.28
CA ASN A 76 2.04 -13.57 5.13
C ASN A 76 3.14 -13.56 6.18
N TYR A 77 4.36 -13.18 5.81
CA TYR A 77 5.46 -13.04 6.76
C TYR A 77 5.13 -12.00 7.83
N LEU A 78 4.63 -10.83 7.43
CA LEU A 78 4.21 -9.78 8.36
C LEU A 78 3.10 -10.29 9.31
N TRP A 79 2.11 -10.99 8.77
CA TRP A 79 1.03 -11.59 9.57
C TRP A 79 1.56 -12.58 10.60
N GLN A 80 2.46 -13.48 10.21
CA GLN A 80 3.08 -14.46 11.11
C GLN A 80 3.88 -13.78 12.23
N GLN A 81 4.57 -12.68 11.95
CA GLN A 81 5.26 -11.91 13.00
C GLN A 81 4.26 -11.33 14.00
N LEU A 82 3.16 -10.75 13.53
CA LEU A 82 2.14 -10.13 14.37
C LEU A 82 1.39 -11.15 15.23
N THR A 83 1.11 -12.35 14.71
CA THR A 83 0.39 -13.40 15.45
C THR A 83 1.33 -14.24 16.31
N GLY A 84 2.57 -14.50 15.88
CA GLY A 84 3.58 -15.23 16.65
C GLY A 84 4.05 -14.48 17.90
N GLN A 85 4.01 -13.15 17.91
CA GLN A 85 4.28 -12.34 19.10
C GLN A 85 3.17 -12.37 20.16
N ARG A 86 1.96 -12.86 19.85
CA ARG A 86 0.86 -12.94 20.83
C ARG A 86 1.01 -14.09 21.84
N GLU A 87 1.85 -15.09 21.55
CA GLU A 87 2.01 -16.27 22.43
C GLU A 87 3.03 -16.06 23.57
N THR A 88 3.79 -14.96 23.57
CA THR A 88 4.85 -14.70 24.56
C THR A 88 4.48 -13.72 25.68
N HIS A 89 3.21 -13.30 25.78
CA HIS A 89 2.72 -12.37 26.81
C HIS A 89 1.54 -12.91 27.63
N ILE A 90 1.60 -14.20 27.99
CA ILE A 90 0.83 -14.78 29.09
C ILE A 90 1.81 -15.60 29.94
N GLY A 91 2.51 -14.92 30.85
CA GLY A 91 3.42 -15.52 31.82
C GLY A 91 3.36 -14.75 33.12
#